data_AF-A0A1A3C194-F1
#
_entry.id   AF-A0A1A3C194-F1
#
_cell.length_a   1.000
_cell.length_b   1.000
_cell.length_c   1.000
_cell.angle_alpha   90.00
_cell.angle_beta   90.00
_cell.angle_gamma   90.00
#
_symmetry.space_group_name_H-M   'P 1'
#
loop_
_entity.id
_entity.type
_entity.pdbx_description
1 polymer ?
#
loop_
_entity_poly.entity_id
_entity_poly.type
_entity_poly.pdbx_seq_one_letter_code
_entity_poly.pdbx_strand_id
1 'polypeptide(L)'
;MIDPPFISDADMAWSLIDAIKPCLTDYERTVAFVELGCGDGYLVIQRILTALVSTPSALPMAILAKLSRWLNGYAGSPEEPQLRMMLALICLRRCEARSRND
;
A
#
# COMPACT_ATOMS: atom_id res chain seq x y z
N MET A 1 17.19 -9.02 21.57
CA MET A 1 15.80 -8.63 21.29
C MET A 1 15.82 -8.03 19.90
N ILE A 2 15.44 -8.80 18.87
CA ILE A 2 15.35 -8.27 17.51
C ILE A 2 13.95 -7.71 17.42
N ASP A 3 13.80 -6.39 17.60
CA ASP A 3 12.61 -5.71 17.11
C ASP A 3 12.44 -6.12 15.64
N PRO A 4 11.27 -6.65 15.22
CA PRO A 4 11.05 -6.86 13.81
C PRO A 4 11.29 -5.50 13.14
N PRO A 5 12.08 -5.44 12.04
CA PRO A 5 12.53 -4.17 11.49
C PRO A 5 11.29 -3.30 11.25
N PHE A 6 11.21 -2.19 12.00
CA PHE A 6 10.19 -1.19 11.80
C PHE A 6 10.25 -0.80 10.34
N ILE A 7 9.18 -1.11 9.59
CA ILE A 7 9.12 -0.78 8.18
C ILE A 7 8.91 0.73 8.14
N SER A 8 9.85 1.47 7.55
CA SER A 8 9.66 2.91 7.38
C SER A 8 8.60 3.20 6.32
N ASP A 9 8.01 4.40 6.37
CA ASP A 9 7.06 4.83 5.35
C ASP A 9 7.70 4.87 3.97
N ALA A 10 8.97 5.28 3.89
CA ALA A 10 9.73 5.25 2.65
C ALA A 10 9.84 3.81 2.12
N ASP A 11 10.24 2.83 2.93
CA ASP A 11 10.38 1.44 2.50
C ASP A 11 9.05 0.81 2.05
N MET A 12 7.97 1.15 2.75
CA MET A 12 6.63 0.68 2.41
C MET A 12 6.14 1.32 1.11
N ALA A 13 6.30 2.64 0.96
CA ALA A 13 5.98 3.37 -0.27
C ALA A 13 6.75 2.82 -1.48
N TRP A 14 8.06 2.60 -1.33
CA TRP A 14 8.90 1.97 -2.36
C TRP A 14 8.35 0.60 -2.79
N SER A 15 7.99 -0.24 -1.81
CA SER A 15 7.47 -1.57 -2.08
C SER A 15 6.12 -1.54 -2.81
N LEU A 16 5.27 -0.56 -2.49
CA LEU A 16 4.00 -0.38 -3.18
C LEU A 16 4.20 0.07 -4.61
N ILE A 17 5.03 1.08 -4.84
CA ILE A 17 5.33 1.58 -6.18
C ILE A 17 5.85 0.46 -7.06
N ASP A 18 6.81 -0.32 -6.59
CA ASP A 18 7.34 -1.44 -7.38
C ASP A 18 6.28 -2.50 -7.69
N ALA A 19 5.36 -2.77 -6.75
CA ALA A 19 4.29 -3.74 -6.94
C ALA A 19 3.24 -3.30 -7.96
N ILE A 20 2.96 -1.99 -8.04
CA ILE A 20 1.98 -1.43 -8.98
C ILE A 20 2.62 -0.80 -10.20
N LYS A 21 3.95 -0.80 -10.30
CA LYS A 21 4.73 -0.20 -11.40
C LYS A 21 4.26 -0.60 -12.80
N PRO A 22 3.84 -1.86 -13.06
CA PRO A 22 3.28 -2.26 -14.35
C PRO A 22 1.93 -1.61 -14.66
N CYS A 23 1.22 -1.15 -13.63
CA CYS A 23 -0.11 -0.53 -13.73
C CYS A 23 -0.05 1.01 -13.77
N LEU A 24 1.10 1.62 -13.46
CA LEU A 24 1.27 3.07 -13.47
C LEU A 24 1.69 3.58 -14.84
N THR A 25 1.11 4.71 -15.24
CA THR A 25 1.61 5.54 -16.34
C THR A 25 2.97 6.16 -15.99
N ASP A 26 3.73 6.59 -16.99
CA ASP A 26 5.03 7.23 -16.77
C ASP A 26 4.92 8.53 -15.97
N TYR A 27 3.80 9.26 -16.12
CA TYR A 27 3.50 10.45 -15.35
C TYR A 27 3.27 10.13 -13.87
N GLU A 28 2.39 9.17 -13.57
CA GLU A 28 2.10 8.75 -12.18
C GLU A 28 3.35 8.20 -11.50
N ARG A 29 4.18 7.46 -12.24
CA ARG A 29 5.45 6.96 -11.73
C ARG A 29 6.40 8.10 -11.37
N THR A 30 6.52 9.12 -12.23
CA THR A 30 7.37 10.29 -12.00
C THR A 30 6.91 11.08 -10.78
N VAL A 31 5.61 11.32 -10.62
CA VAL A 31 5.04 12.01 -9.45
C VAL A 31 5.35 11.24 -8.16
N ALA A 32 5.16 9.92 -8.17
CA ALA A 32 5.43 9.09 -6.99
C ALA A 32 6.92 9.10 -6.58
N PHE A 33 7.84 9.12 -7.55
CA PHE A 33 9.28 9.26 -7.27
C PHE A 33 9.63 10.63 -6.66
N VAL A 34 9.03 11.71 -7.14
CA VAL A 34 9.26 13.06 -6.61
C VAL A 34 8.76 13.17 -5.18
N GLU A 35 7.56 12.68 -4.90
CA GLU A 35 6.96 12.72 -3.55
C GLU A 35 7.76 11.90 -2.54
N LEU A 36 8.27 10.73 -2.96
CA LEU A 36 9.21 9.96 -2.15
C LEU A 36 10.52 10.71 -1.88
N GLY A 37 11.05 11.41 -2.89
CA GLY A 37 12.25 12.24 -2.75
C GLY A 37 12.10 13.39 -1.75
N CYS A 38 10.86 13.85 -1.53
CA CYS A 38 10.53 14.90 -0.56
C CYS A 38 10.30 14.39 0.87
N GLY A 39 10.27 13.07 1.09
CA GLY A 39 10.07 12.45 2.41
C GLY A 39 8.61 12.18 2.79
N ASP A 40 7.66 12.41 1.88
CA ASP A 40 6.22 12.25 2.14
C ASP A 40 5.72 10.80 1.93
N GLY A 41 6.47 9.82 2.46
CA GLY A 41 6.19 8.40 2.27
C GLY A 41 4.77 7.99 2.68
N TYR A 42 4.26 8.54 3.79
CA TYR A 42 2.90 8.33 4.24
C TYR A 42 1.85 8.77 3.22
N LEU A 43 1.98 9.97 2.65
CA LEU A 43 1.03 10.50 1.66
C LEU A 43 1.04 9.67 0.38
N VAL A 44 2.22 9.22 -0.05
CA VAL A 44 2.37 8.30 -1.18
C VAL A 44 1.64 6.99 -0.92
N ILE A 45 1.81 6.38 0.27
CA ILE A 45 1.10 5.15 0.65
C ILE A 45 -0.42 5.38 0.64
N GLN A 46 -0.90 6.44 1.28
CA GLN A 46 -2.34 6.74 1.36
C GLN A 46 -2.94 6.93 -0.04
N ARG A 47 -2.25 7.63 -0.94
CA ARG A 47 -2.69 7.82 -2.34
C ARG A 47 -2.77 6.50 -3.09
N ILE A 48 -1.75 5.66 -2.98
CA ILE A 48 -1.72 4.35 -3.63
C ILE A 48 -2.87 3.48 -3.09
N LEU A 49 -3.05 3.39 -1.77
CA LEU A 49 -4.15 2.62 -1.18
C LEU A 49 -5.51 3.14 -1.64
N THR A 50 -5.68 4.46 -1.77
CA THR A 50 -6.93 5.07 -2.26
C THR A 50 -7.19 4.67 -3.71
N ALA A 51 -6.16 4.77 -4.57
CA ALA A 51 -6.25 4.35 -5.96
C ALA A 51 -6.60 2.86 -6.09
N LEU A 52 -6.06 1.99 -5.23
CA LEU A 52 -6.34 0.56 -5.22
C LEU A 52 -7.75 0.22 -4.73
N VAL A 53 -8.31 1.01 -3.83
CA VAL A 53 -9.72 0.88 -3.39
C VAL A 53 -10.68 1.26 -4.52
N SER A 54 -10.33 2.28 -5.33
CA SER A 54 -11.12 2.76 -6.47
C SER A 54 -10.97 1.89 -7.71
N THR A 55 -9.74 1.48 -8.03
CA THR A 55 -9.38 0.73 -9.23
C THR A 55 -8.60 -0.52 -8.81
N PRO A 56 -9.27 -1.68 -8.72
CA PRO A 56 -8.65 -2.89 -8.21
C PRO A 56 -7.50 -3.32 -9.12
N SER A 57 -6.29 -3.43 -8.58
CA SER A 57 -5.14 -3.97 -9.30
C SER A 57 -4.57 -5.20 -8.59
N ALA A 58 -3.80 -5.99 -9.33
CA ALA A 58 -3.23 -7.23 -8.84
C ALA A 58 -2.03 -6.98 -7.92
N LEU A 59 -2.27 -6.63 -6.66
CA LEU A 59 -1.23 -6.59 -5.62
C LEU A 59 -0.77 -8.00 -5.19
N PRO A 60 0.53 -8.30 -5.16
CA PRO A 60 1.03 -9.57 -4.62
C PRO A 60 0.69 -9.74 -3.12
N MET A 61 0.38 -10.98 -2.71
CA MET A 61 0.09 -11.30 -1.29
C MET A 61 1.24 -10.92 -0.34
N ALA A 62 2.49 -11.01 -0.82
CA ALA A 62 3.66 -10.60 -0.06
C ALA A 62 3.63 -9.10 0.32
N ILE A 63 3.09 -8.25 -0.56
CA ILE A 63 2.97 -6.81 -0.32
C ILE A 63 1.84 -6.51 0.67
N LEU A 64 0.73 -7.24 0.60
CA LEU A 64 -0.35 -7.14 1.59
C LEU A 64 0.12 -7.56 2.99
N ALA A 65 0.91 -8.63 3.09
CA ALA A 65 1.51 -9.05 4.36
C ALA A 65 2.50 -8.00 4.89
N LYS A 66 3.29 -7.38 4.01
CA LYS A 66 4.20 -6.28 4.37
C LYS A 66 3.44 -5.04 4.85
N LEU A 67 2.38 -4.64 4.14
CA LEU A 67 1.46 -3.55 4.54
C LEU A 67 0.87 -3.79 5.93
N SER A 68 0.35 -4.99 6.18
CA SER A 68 -0.23 -5.34 7.48
C SER A 68 0.79 -5.21 8.62
N ARG A 69 2.05 -5.61 8.38
CA ARG A 69 3.13 -5.44 9.35
C ARG A 69 3.52 -3.97 9.55
N TRP A 70 3.59 -3.19 8.47
CA TRP A 70 3.84 -1.75 8.54
C TRP A 70 2.75 -1.03 9.36
N LEU A 71 1.47 -1.39 9.18
CA LEU A 71 0.35 -0.82 9.93
C LEU A 71 0.39 -1.11 11.43
N ASN A 72 1.07 -2.17 11.88
CA ASN A 72 1.25 -2.37 13.30
C ASN A 72 2.14 -1.30 13.94
N GLY A 73 2.98 -0.60 13.16
CA GLY A 73 3.72 0.57 13.61
C GLY A 73 2.84 1.81 13.85
N TYR A 74 1.61 1.81 13.32
CA TYR A 74 0.62 2.86 13.51
C TYR A 74 -0.36 2.54 14.65
N ALA A 75 -0.16 1.46 15.41
CA ALA A 75 -1.08 1.06 16.47
C ALA A 75 -1.36 2.20 17.47
N GLY A 76 -2.63 2.59 17.61
CA GLY A 76 -3.07 3.68 18.48
C GLY A 76 -2.97 5.09 17.88
N SER A 77 -2.49 5.21 16.64
CA SER A 77 -2.51 6.48 15.89
C SER A 77 -3.91 6.76 15.34
N PRO A 78 -4.28 8.05 15.15
CA PRO A 78 -5.57 8.40 14.54
C PRO A 78 -5.69 7.96 13.07
N GLU A 79 -4.58 7.70 12.38
CA GLU A 79 -4.54 7.26 10.99
C GLU A 79 -4.79 5.75 10.82
N GLU A 80 -4.49 4.95 11.86
CA GLU A 80 -4.60 3.49 11.82
C GLU A 80 -5.97 2.97 11.36
N PRO A 81 -7.12 3.46 11.89
CA PRO A 81 -8.42 2.91 11.52
C PRO A 81 -8.70 3.06 10.03
N GLN A 82 -8.37 4.22 9.45
CA GLN A 82 -8.58 4.49 8.04
C GLN A 82 -7.71 3.58 7.17
N LEU A 83 -6.43 3.44 7.49
CA LEU A 83 -5.52 2.60 6.71
C LEU A 83 -5.88 1.12 6.79
N ARG A 84 -6.27 0.63 7.97
CA ARG A 84 -6.74 -0.76 8.14
C ARG A 84 -8.02 -1.02 7.35
N MET A 85 -8.95 -0.07 7.33
CA MET A 85 -10.17 -0.16 6.52
C MET A 85 -9.85 -0.25 5.02
N MET A 86 -8.94 0.59 4.51
CA MET A 86 -8.52 0.55 3.11
C MET A 86 -7.88 -0.79 2.75
N LEU A 87 -6.99 -1.32 3.61
CA LEU A 87 -6.40 -2.64 3.41
C LEU A 87 -7.45 -3.75 3.38
N ALA A 88 -8.43 -3.71 4.29
CA ALA A 88 -9.52 -4.69 4.32
C ALA A 88 -10.35 -4.66 3.04
N LEU A 89 -10.68 -3.46 2.52
CA LEU A 89 -11.41 -3.30 1.26
C LEU A 89 -10.62 -3.86 0.07
N ILE A 90 -9.31 -3.60 0.00
CA ILE A 90 -8.44 -4.16 -1.04
C ILE A 90 -8.45 -5.69 -0.98
N CYS A 91 -8.32 -6.27 0.22
CA CYS A 91 -8.37 -7.73 0.40
C CYS A 91 -9.72 -8.32 -0.01
N LEU A 92 -10.84 -7.69 0.39
CA LEU A 92 -12.19 -8.14 0.06
C LEU A 92 -12.41 -8.19 -1.46
N ARG A 93 -12.10 -7.10 -2.17
CA ARG A 93 -12.25 -7.01 -3.63
C ARG A 93 -11.41 -8.07 -4.37
N ARG A 94 -10.24 -8.41 -3.85
CA ARG A 94 -9.40 -9.48 -4.41
C ARG A 94 -10.00 -10.87 -4.23
N CYS A 95 -10.69 -11.12 -3.11
CA CYS A 95 -11.44 -12.36 -2.91
C CYS A 95 -12.61 -12.47 -3.90
N GLU A 96 -13.38 -11.38 -4.09
CA GLU A 96 -14.49 -11.35 -5.04
C GLU A 96 -14.05 -11.57 -6.49
N ALA A 97 -12.93 -10.95 -6.90
CA ALA A 97 -12.37 -11.13 -8.24
C ALA A 97 -11.93 -12.57 -8.52
N ARG A 98 -11.48 -13.31 -7.48
CA ARG A 98 -11.12 -14.72 -7.60
C ARG A 98 -12.35 -15.61 -7.83
N SER A 99 -13.48 -15.30 -7.19
CA SER A 99 -14.71 -16.10 -7.27
C SER A 99 -15.53 -15.91 -8.55
N ARG A 100 -15.24 -14.90 -9.39
CA ARG A 100 -15.96 -14.66 -10.66
C ARG A 100 -15.37 -15.42 -11.86
N ASN A 101 -14.22 -16.06 -11.69
CA ASN A 101 -13.50 -16.76 -12.76
C ASN A 101 -13.59 -18.30 -12.65
N ASP A 102 -14.52 -18.80 -11.82
CA ASP A 102 -15.01 -20.18 -11.79
C ASP A 102 -16.46 -20.21 -12.31
#